data_AF-A0A953HTD1-F1
#
_entry.id   AF-A0A953HTD1-F1
#
_cell.length_a   1.000
_cell.length_b   1.000
_cell.length_c   1.000
_cell.angle_alpha   90.00
_cell.angle_beta   90.00
_cell.angle_gamma   90.00
#
_symmetry.space_group_name_H-M   'P 1'
#
loop_
_entity.id
_entity.type
_entity.pdbx_description
1 polymer ?
#
loop_
_entity_poly.entity_id
_entity_poly.type
_entity_poly.pdbx_seq_one_letter_code
_entity_poly.pdbx_strand_id
1 'polypeptide(L)' 'MLDRLPEAPTQGDLEVAYVSRGAALVACEAARDLAVGTLLAEREMQDRWRDSATPRRRWPW' A
#
# COMPACT_ATOMS: atom_id res chain seq x y z
N MET A 1 3.61 15.92 -4.88
CA MET A 1 4.24 17.07 -5.56
C MET A 1 5.04 16.52 -6.74
N LEU A 2 5.02 17.18 -7.90
CA LEU A 2 5.87 16.81 -9.04
C LEU A 2 7.10 17.72 -9.02
N ASP A 3 8.28 17.14 -9.18
CA ASP A 3 9.50 17.92 -9.32
C ASP A 3 9.40 18.78 -10.59
N ARG A 4 9.74 20.06 -10.44
CA ARG A 4 9.79 20.99 -11.57
C ARG A 4 11.23 21.09 -12.03
N LEU A 5 11.41 20.89 -13.32
CA LEU A 5 12.68 21.13 -13.98
C LEU A 5 12.97 22.64 -14.03
N PRO A 6 14.24 23.04 -14.10
CA PRO A 6 14.62 24.42 -14.37
C PRO A 6 14.17 24.85 -15.79
N GLU A 7 14.16 26.16 -16.05
CA GLU A 7 13.66 26.75 -17.31
C GLU A 7 14.39 26.23 -18.56
N ALA A 8 15.70 26.00 -18.47
CA ALA A 8 16.53 25.42 -19.52
C ALA A 8 17.20 24.14 -19.00
N PRO A 9 16.46 23.01 -18.95
CA PRO A 9 16.98 21.78 -18.39
C PRO A 9 18.05 21.16 -19.30
N THR A 10 19.10 20.67 -18.68
CA THR A 10 20.12 19.87 -19.32
C THR A 10 19.66 18.41 -19.40
N GLN A 11 20.36 17.61 -20.22
CA GLN A 11 20.16 16.16 -20.25
C GLN A 11 20.34 15.52 -18.86
N GLY A 12 21.32 15.99 -18.09
CA GLY A 12 21.57 15.49 -16.73
C GLY A 12 20.41 15.77 -15.77
N ASP A 13 19.74 16.92 -15.90
CA ASP A 13 18.57 17.25 -15.09
C ASP A 13 17.42 16.27 -15.34
N LEU A 14 17.22 15.87 -16.60
CA LEU A 14 16.19 14.90 -16.98
C LEU A 14 16.49 13.51 -16.41
N GLU A 15 17.75 13.07 -16.48
CA GLU A 15 18.18 11.77 -15.98
C GLU A 15 18.00 11.68 -14.46
N VAL A 16 18.41 12.71 -13.72
CA VAL A 16 18.23 12.78 -12.27
C VAL A 16 16.75 12.77 -11.91
N ALA A 17 15.93 13.61 -12.57
CA ALA A 17 14.49 13.68 -12.30
C ALA A 17 13.77 12.36 -12.62
N TYR A 18 14.19 11.67 -13.69
CA TYR A 18 13.62 10.37 -14.07
C TYR A 18 13.92 9.31 -13.01
N VAL A 19 15.18 9.18 -12.60
CA VAL A 19 15.60 8.20 -11.59
C VAL A 19 14.99 8.50 -10.22
N SER A 20 15.00 9.77 -9.79
CA SER A 20 14.41 10.17 -8.51
C SER A 20 12.91 9.87 -8.48
N ARG A 21 12.20 10.16 -9.57
CA ARG A 21 10.77 9.88 -9.70
C ARG A 21 10.50 8.37 -9.65
N GLY A 22 11.28 7.58 -10.37
CA GLY A 22 11.18 6.12 -10.35
C GLY A 22 11.32 5.57 -8.93
N ALA A 23 12.36 5.99 -8.20
CA ALA A 23 12.59 5.58 -6.82
C ALA A 23 11.42 5.97 -5.90
N ALA A 24 10.89 7.19 -6.03
CA ALA A 24 9.74 7.64 -5.25
C ALA A 24 8.46 6.83 -5.52
N LEU A 25 8.23 6.43 -6.77
CA LEU A 25 7.09 5.58 -7.14
C LEU A 25 7.22 4.18 -6.53
N VAL A 26 8.40 3.56 -6.64
CA VAL A 26 8.66 2.24 -6.04
C VAL A 26 8.46 2.28 -4.52
N ALA A 27 8.96 3.31 -3.84
CA ALA A 27 8.76 3.47 -2.40
C ALA A 27 7.29 3.64 -2.03
N CYS A 28 6.54 4.43 -2.79
CA CYS A 28 5.10 4.64 -2.60
C CYS A 28 4.32 3.34 -2.78
N GLU A 29 4.64 2.56 -3.82
CA GLU A 29 4.02 1.28 -4.10
C GLU A 29 4.30 0.25 -3.00
N ALA A 30 5.55 0.15 -2.55
CA ALA A 30 5.91 -0.72 -1.43
C ALA A 30 5.15 -0.36 -0.14
N ALA A 31 5.03 0.94 0.16
CA ALA A 31 4.25 1.42 1.31
C ALA A 31 2.75 1.09 1.17
N ARG A 32 2.19 1.24 -0.03
CA ARG A 32 0.79 0.88 -0.33
C ARG A 32 0.55 -0.60 -0.11
N ASP A 33 1.41 -1.44 -0.68
CA ASP A 33 1.25 -2.90 -0.61
C ASP A 33 1.39 -3.41 0.82
N LEU A 34 2.32 -2.84 1.60
CA LEU A 34 2.43 -3.13 3.02
C LEU A 34 1.16 -2.72 3.79
N ALA A 35 0.64 -1.53 3.55
CA ALA A 35 -0.55 -1.03 4.24
C ALA A 35 -1.80 -1.87 3.92
N VAL A 36 -2.01 -2.18 2.64
CA VAL A 36 -3.14 -3.02 2.19
C VAL A 36 -2.99 -4.44 2.72
N GLY A 37 -1.80 -5.04 2.60
CA GLY A 37 -1.52 -6.39 3.10
C GLY A 37 -1.77 -6.50 4.60
N THR A 38 -1.33 -5.51 5.37
CA THR A 38 -1.57 -5.44 6.82
C THR A 38 -3.06 -5.36 7.13
N LEU A 39 -3.79 -4.44 6.48
CA LEU A 39 -5.23 -4.28 6.68
C LEU A 39 -6.01 -5.57 6.36
N LEU A 40 -5.63 -6.27 5.29
CA LEU A 40 -6.27 -7.54 4.92
C LEU A 40 -6.00 -8.63 5.95
N ALA A 41 -4.75 -8.75 6.42
CA ALA A 41 -4.39 -9.71 7.46
C ALA A 41 -5.13 -9.44 8.79
N GLU A 42 -5.25 -8.17 9.18
CA GLU A 42 -6.01 -7.75 10.35
C GLU A 42 -7.50 -8.14 10.22
N ARG A 43 -8.11 -7.90 9.06
CA ARG A 43 -9.51 -8.27 8.80
C ARG A 43 -9.73 -9.77 8.85
N GLU A 44 -8.85 -10.56 8.24
CA GLU A 44 -8.92 -12.01 8.29
C GLU A 44 -8.82 -12.54 9.73
N MET A 45 -7.95 -11.95 10.55
CA MET A 45 -7.86 -12.29 11.98
C MET A 45 -9.16 -11.98 12.72
N GLN A 46 -9.75 -10.80 12.46
CA GLN A 46 -11.02 -10.40 13.07
C GLN A 46 -12.19 -11.29 12.62
N ASP A 47 -12.22 -11.70 11.36
CA ASP A 47 -13.25 -12.60 10.83
C ASP A 47 -13.18 -13.97 11.52
N ARG A 48 -11.98 -14.56 11.59
CA ARG A 48 -11.76 -15.82 12.31
C ARG A 48 -12.15 -15.73 13.79
N TRP A 49 -11.81 -14.60 14.43
CA TRP A 49 -12.21 -14.38 15.82
C TRP A 49 -13.73 -14.33 15.96
N ARG A 50 -14.44 -13.57 15.10
CA ARG A 50 -15.91 -13.47 15.09
C ARG A 50 -16.58 -14.82 14.86
N ASP A 51 -16.07 -15.62 13.94
CA ASP A 51 -16.57 -16.97 13.67
C ASP A 51 -16.41 -17.89 14.89
N SER A 52 -15.26 -17.82 15.56
CA SER A 52 -15.00 -18.59 16.78
C SER A 52 -15.81 -18.12 18.00
N ALA A 53 -16.08 -16.82 18.08
CA ALA A 53 -16.83 -16.20 19.18
C ALA A 53 -18.35 -16.36 19.04
N THR A 54 -18.85 -16.67 17.85
CA THR A 54 -20.27 -16.90 17.61
C THR A 54 -20.64 -18.28 18.15
N PRO A 55 -21.43 -18.40 19.23
CA PRO A 55 -21.86 -19.71 19.69
C PRO A 55 -22.67 -20.37 18.57
N ARG A 56 -22.27 -21.57 18.14
CA ARG A 56 -23.05 -22.39 17.20
C ARG A 56 -24.45 -22.53 17.79
N ARG A 57 -25.43 -21.79 17.24
CA ARG A 57 -26.84 -21.93 17.60
C ARG A 57 -27.27 -23.34 17.23
N ARG A 58 -27.14 -24.28 18.18
CA ARG A 58 -27.72 -25.61 18.09
C ARG A 58 -29.19 -25.47 18.44
N TRP A 59 -29.99 -25.09 17.46
CA TRP A 59 -31.44 -25.13 17.60
C TRP A 59 -31.87 -26.60 17.49
N PRO A 60 -32.53 -27.17 18.52
CA PRO A 60 -32.77 -28.60 18.61
C PRO A 60 -34.13 -29.02 18.02
N TRP A 61 -34.76 -28.18 17.21
CA TRP A 61 -36.07 -28.44 16.61
C TRP A 61 -36.03 -28.18 15.12
#